data_AF-A0A369LT04-F1
#
_entry.id   AF-A0A369LT04-F1
#
_cell.length_a   1.000
_cell.length_b   1.000
_cell.length_c   1.000
_cell.angle_alpha   90.00
_cell.angle_beta   90.00
_cell.angle_gamma   90.00
#
_symmetry.space_group_name_H-M   'P 1'
#
loop_
_entity.id
_entity.type
_entity.pdbx_description
1 polymer ?
#
loop_
_entity_poly.entity_id
_entity_poly.type
_entity_poly.pdbx_seq_one_letter_code
_entity_poly.pdbx_strand_id
1 'polypeptide(L)'
;MGRRRLPHARMRARRHRRNADRADARAGARRRIAPLHRVLAPDRSQDQRHAARARHLARPDRLIGRGGDLMTAARARGRRGQGTLEFILVLPLLMIMLCAVADYTHLARETANVQTASSEGARYAAANPTASDDAVAAYVREACALGDTASVTVTSADAPSKPVTLKSGDKSVTARYAREKVTVKVVEDVSCIFPLKSLGVKGATDDGWQVHSETSSIRSEIERS
;
A
#
# COMPACT_ATOMS: atom_id res chain seq x y z
N MET A 1 -53.33 -11.59 -39.18
CA MET A 1 -53.56 -12.87 -38.46
C MET A 1 -52.24 -13.63 -38.41
N GLY A 2 -51.80 -14.08 -37.24
CA GLY A 2 -50.58 -14.89 -37.12
C GLY A 2 -49.77 -14.62 -35.86
N ARG A 3 -50.39 -14.77 -34.69
CA ARG A 3 -49.70 -14.78 -33.40
C ARG A 3 -48.74 -15.97 -33.33
N ARG A 4 -47.45 -15.74 -33.07
CA ARG A 4 -46.58 -16.75 -32.45
C ARG A 4 -45.97 -16.16 -31.19
N ARG A 5 -46.48 -16.69 -30.07
CA ARG A 5 -46.02 -16.50 -28.70
C ARG A 5 -44.68 -17.22 -28.54
N LEU A 6 -43.69 -16.56 -27.94
CA LEU A 6 -42.52 -17.21 -27.35
C LEU A 6 -42.72 -17.26 -25.83
N PRO A 7 -42.36 -18.37 -25.17
CA PRO A 7 -42.58 -18.58 -23.74
C PRO A 7 -41.55 -17.87 -22.86
N HIS A 8 -42.05 -17.40 -21.72
CA HIS A 8 -41.31 -16.85 -20.59
C HIS A 8 -40.39 -17.87 -19.90
N ALA A 9 -39.33 -17.31 -19.31
CA ALA A 9 -38.77 -17.66 -18.02
C ALA A 9 -38.05 -19.01 -17.86
N ARG A 10 -36.73 -18.95 -17.63
CA ARG A 10 -36.06 -19.39 -16.38
C ARG A 10 -34.56 -19.52 -16.63
N MET A 11 -33.78 -18.51 -16.23
CA MET A 11 -32.36 -18.72 -15.89
C MET A 11 -31.84 -17.61 -14.97
N ARG A 12 -32.50 -17.43 -13.83
CA ARG A 12 -31.87 -16.90 -12.62
C ARG A 12 -31.40 -18.08 -11.78
N ALA A 13 -30.31 -17.86 -11.05
CA ALA A 13 -29.75 -18.71 -9.98
C ALA A 13 -28.80 -19.85 -10.39
N ARG A 14 -27.60 -19.49 -10.84
CA ARG A 14 -26.40 -20.34 -10.69
C ARG A 14 -25.15 -19.49 -10.49
N ARG A 15 -24.97 -18.88 -9.31
CA ARG A 15 -23.66 -18.35 -8.85
C ARG A 15 -23.60 -17.97 -7.35
N HIS A 16 -24.27 -18.74 -6.49
CA HIS A 16 -24.21 -18.51 -5.02
C HIS A 16 -23.88 -19.75 -4.16
N ARG A 17 -23.29 -20.80 -4.74
CA ARG A 17 -22.92 -22.04 -4.01
C ARG A 17 -21.41 -22.28 -3.92
N ARG A 18 -20.63 -21.30 -3.46
CA ARG A 18 -19.19 -21.52 -3.18
C ARG A 18 -18.66 -20.90 -1.89
N ASN A 19 -19.54 -20.44 -0.99
CA ASN A 19 -19.14 -19.74 0.24
C ASN A 19 -19.67 -20.35 1.55
N ALA A 20 -20.12 -21.61 1.54
CA ALA A 20 -20.71 -22.26 2.72
C ALA A 20 -19.76 -23.21 3.49
N ASP A 21 -18.61 -23.62 2.92
CA ASP A 21 -17.84 -24.75 3.46
C ASP A 21 -16.56 -24.38 4.25
N ARG A 22 -16.46 -23.17 4.84
CA ARG A 22 -15.30 -22.82 5.69
C ARG A 22 -15.63 -22.21 7.05
N ALA A 23 -16.89 -22.25 7.47
CA ALA A 23 -17.33 -21.71 8.76
C ALA A 23 -17.36 -22.73 9.93
N ASP A 24 -17.05 -24.02 9.70
CA ASP A 24 -17.33 -25.09 10.68
C ASP A 24 -16.15 -25.53 11.57
N ALA A 25 -15.10 -24.72 11.73
CA ALA A 25 -13.95 -25.09 12.57
C ALA A 25 -13.92 -24.44 13.97
N ARG A 26 -15.05 -23.92 14.48
CA ARG A 26 -15.10 -23.27 15.80
C ARG A 26 -16.43 -23.51 16.54
N ALA A 27 -16.72 -24.74 16.93
CA ALA A 27 -17.70 -25.00 17.98
C ALA A 27 -17.50 -26.37 18.63
N GLY A 28 -17.23 -26.38 19.94
CA GLY A 28 -17.51 -27.54 20.79
C GLY A 28 -16.28 -28.12 21.50
N ALA A 29 -16.00 -27.62 22.71
CA ALA A 29 -15.71 -28.45 23.89
C ALA A 29 -15.46 -27.54 25.09
N ARG A 30 -16.54 -27.16 25.78
CA ARG A 30 -16.48 -26.59 27.13
C ARG A 30 -17.17 -27.55 28.10
N ARG A 31 -16.52 -27.71 29.26
CA ARG A 31 -16.99 -28.22 30.57
C ARG A 31 -16.92 -29.73 30.80
N ARG A 32 -16.12 -30.11 31.81
CA ARG A 32 -16.66 -30.55 33.12
C ARG A 32 -15.60 -30.39 34.22
N ILE A 33 -16.12 -30.09 35.41
CA ILE A 33 -15.46 -29.68 36.65
C ILE A 33 -15.37 -30.92 37.57
N ALA A 34 -14.18 -31.15 38.16
CA ALA A 34 -13.79 -31.69 39.50
C ALA A 34 -14.61 -32.81 40.21
N PRO A 35 -14.17 -33.41 41.36
CA PRO A 35 -12.91 -33.29 42.12
C PRO A 35 -12.34 -34.64 42.65
N LEU A 36 -11.27 -34.55 43.47
CA LEU A 36 -10.98 -35.31 44.72
C LEU A 36 -9.63 -36.09 44.77
N HIS A 37 -8.83 -35.64 45.74
CA HIS A 37 -7.90 -36.38 46.59
C HIS A 37 -6.75 -37.18 45.95
N ARG A 38 -5.53 -36.66 46.12
CA ARG A 38 -4.56 -37.37 46.97
C ARG A 38 -3.49 -36.44 47.51
N VAL A 39 -3.57 -36.28 48.83
CA VAL A 39 -2.55 -35.79 49.75
C VAL A 39 -1.29 -36.64 49.58
N LEU A 40 -0.15 -36.01 49.31
CA LEU A 40 1.16 -36.57 49.63
C LEU A 40 1.82 -35.62 50.63
N ALA A 41 1.60 -35.91 51.90
CA ALA A 41 2.32 -35.29 53.00
C ALA A 41 3.72 -35.92 53.11
N PRO A 42 4.73 -35.17 53.60
CA PRO A 42 6.06 -35.69 53.86
C PRO A 42 6.08 -36.52 55.14
N ASP A 43 6.63 -37.73 55.06
CA ASP A 43 6.99 -38.53 56.22
C ASP A 43 8.40 -38.13 56.68
N ARG A 44 8.48 -37.44 57.81
CA ARG A 44 9.72 -37.19 58.55
C ARG A 44 9.44 -37.38 60.03
N SER A 45 9.22 -38.63 60.41
CA SER A 45 9.41 -39.06 61.79
C SER A 45 10.77 -39.72 61.98
N GLN A 46 11.39 -39.41 63.11
CA GLN A 46 12.39 -40.21 63.82
C GLN A 46 13.79 -40.30 63.20
N ASP A 47 14.67 -39.42 63.67
CA ASP A 47 15.89 -39.87 64.34
C ASP A 47 16.37 -38.80 65.32
N GLN A 48 15.64 -38.68 66.42
CA GLN A 48 16.25 -38.28 67.68
C GLN A 48 16.62 -39.57 68.40
N ARG A 49 17.92 -39.82 68.60
CA ARG A 49 18.50 -40.09 69.92
C ARG A 49 20.00 -40.43 69.86
N HIS A 50 20.75 -39.57 70.54
CA HIS A 50 21.96 -39.86 71.32
C HIS A 50 23.27 -40.21 70.60
N ALA A 51 24.20 -39.25 70.62
CA ALA A 51 25.49 -39.46 71.30
C ALA A 51 26.10 -38.10 71.67
N ALA A 52 26.71 -38.05 72.85
CA ALA A 52 27.09 -36.87 73.59
C ALA A 52 28.53 -36.39 73.29
N ARG A 53 28.83 -35.21 73.83
CA ARG A 53 30.15 -34.64 74.16
C ARG A 53 31.01 -34.12 73.01
N ALA A 54 31.06 -32.79 72.90
CA ALA A 54 32.28 -32.04 73.18
C ALA A 54 31.93 -30.60 73.56
N ARG A 55 32.54 -30.12 74.64
CA ARG A 55 32.43 -28.75 75.16
C ARG A 55 33.33 -27.80 74.36
N HIS A 56 33.05 -26.51 74.53
CA HIS A 56 33.97 -25.38 74.40
C HIS A 56 34.42 -24.98 72.99
N LEU A 57 33.90 -23.84 72.51
CA LEU A 57 34.62 -22.55 72.57
C LEU A 57 33.72 -21.42 72.05
N ALA A 58 33.68 -20.34 72.82
CA ALA A 58 33.09 -19.08 72.41
C ALA A 58 33.87 -18.47 71.25
N ARG A 59 33.17 -17.93 70.24
CA ARG A 59 33.42 -16.57 69.72
C ARG A 59 32.36 -16.12 68.70
N PRO A 60 32.17 -14.81 68.54
CA PRO A 60 31.02 -14.17 67.91
C PRO A 60 31.22 -13.96 66.41
N ASP A 61 30.13 -13.66 65.72
CA ASP A 61 29.99 -12.65 64.64
C ASP A 61 28.89 -13.07 63.66
N ARG A 62 27.65 -12.83 64.11
CA ARG A 62 26.58 -12.45 63.19
C ARG A 62 26.90 -11.02 62.75
N LEU A 63 27.22 -10.80 61.46
CA LEU A 63 26.91 -9.57 60.71
C LEU A 63 27.52 -9.57 59.29
N ILE A 64 27.39 -10.65 58.50
CA ILE A 64 27.65 -10.57 57.04
C ILE A 64 26.60 -11.40 56.31
N GLY A 65 25.49 -10.76 55.93
CA GLY A 65 24.42 -11.48 55.21
C GLY A 65 23.21 -10.65 54.82
N ARG A 66 23.35 -9.32 54.65
CA ARG A 66 22.23 -8.44 54.26
C ARG A 66 22.54 -7.51 53.09
N GLY A 67 23.59 -7.81 52.31
CA GLY A 67 23.99 -7.05 51.11
C GLY A 67 23.69 -7.73 49.78
N GLY A 68 23.56 -9.07 49.74
CA GLY A 68 23.42 -9.84 48.49
C GLY A 68 22.03 -9.80 47.85
N ASP A 69 20.97 -9.79 48.67
CA ASP A 69 19.59 -9.85 48.16
C ASP A 69 19.10 -8.53 47.56
N LEU A 70 19.56 -7.39 48.09
CA LEU A 70 19.23 -6.06 47.55
C LEU A 70 19.88 -5.82 46.18
N MET A 71 21.13 -6.26 45.97
CA MET A 71 21.80 -6.17 44.66
C MET A 71 21.17 -7.12 43.62
N THR A 72 20.64 -8.26 44.03
CA THR A 72 20.02 -9.24 43.12
C THR A 72 18.61 -8.81 42.71
N ALA A 73 17.82 -8.25 43.63
CA ALA A 73 16.51 -7.68 43.32
C ALA A 73 16.61 -6.41 42.44
N ALA A 74 17.64 -5.58 42.61
CA ALA A 74 17.93 -4.44 41.74
C ALA A 74 18.33 -4.90 40.33
N ARG A 75 19.18 -5.92 40.20
CA ARG A 75 19.56 -6.51 38.90
C ARG A 75 18.40 -7.23 38.19
N ALA A 76 17.47 -7.83 38.92
CA ALA A 76 16.27 -8.45 38.33
C ALA A 76 15.27 -7.40 37.81
N ARG A 77 15.25 -6.20 38.39
CA ARG A 77 14.42 -5.06 37.95
C ARG A 77 14.98 -4.39 36.69
N GLY A 78 16.30 -4.33 36.54
CA GLY A 78 16.97 -3.83 35.33
C GLY A 78 16.68 -4.62 34.06
N ARG A 79 16.48 -5.95 34.16
CA ARG A 79 16.20 -6.79 32.98
C ARG A 79 14.80 -6.61 32.39
N ARG A 80 13.81 -6.18 33.20
CA ARG A 80 12.43 -5.96 32.73
C ARG A 80 12.24 -4.60 32.04
N GLY A 81 13.10 -3.62 32.33
CA GLY A 81 13.09 -2.31 31.67
C GLY A 81 13.90 -2.27 30.37
N GLN A 82 14.89 -3.14 30.22
CA GLN A 82 15.76 -3.15 29.04
C GLN A 82 14.99 -3.42 27.73
N GLY A 83 14.12 -4.45 27.70
CA GLY A 83 13.32 -4.74 26.51
C GLY A 83 12.31 -3.63 26.17
N THR A 84 11.78 -2.93 27.16
CA THR A 84 10.92 -1.76 26.95
C THR A 84 11.70 -0.58 26.35
N LEU A 85 12.93 -0.36 26.81
CA LEU A 85 13.80 0.70 26.27
C LEU A 85 14.23 0.40 24.83
N GLU A 86 14.61 -0.84 24.53
CA GLU A 86 14.92 -1.27 23.16
C GLU A 86 13.72 -1.07 22.23
N PHE A 87 12.51 -1.41 22.68
CA PHE A 87 11.29 -1.19 21.89
C PHE A 87 10.97 0.30 21.70
N ILE A 88 11.10 1.13 22.74
CA ILE A 88 10.85 2.58 22.65
C ILE A 88 11.82 3.25 21.66
N LEU A 89 13.05 2.76 21.54
CA LEU A 89 14.03 3.30 20.60
C LEU A 89 13.81 2.78 19.17
N VAL A 90 13.45 1.51 19.01
CA VAL A 90 13.26 0.89 17.69
C VAL A 90 11.92 1.25 17.06
N LEU A 91 10.85 1.37 17.85
CA LEU A 91 9.51 1.69 17.36
C LEU A 91 9.44 2.99 16.52
N PRO A 92 9.95 4.15 16.95
CA PRO A 92 9.89 5.37 16.14
C PRO A 92 10.67 5.23 14.84
N LEU A 93 11.80 4.53 14.85
CA LEU A 93 12.58 4.25 13.64
C LEU A 93 11.77 3.36 12.67
N LEU A 94 11.10 2.33 13.17
CA LEU A 94 10.22 1.47 12.37
C LEU A 94 9.03 2.25 11.81
N MET A 95 8.43 3.16 12.58
CA MET A 95 7.34 4.00 12.11
C MET A 95 7.80 4.97 11.01
N ILE A 96 8.95 5.61 11.17
CA ILE A 96 9.53 6.47 10.13
C ILE A 96 9.79 5.67 8.85
N MET A 97 10.38 4.48 8.98
CA MET A 97 10.64 3.61 7.84
C MET A 97 9.35 3.17 7.14
N LEU A 98 8.29 2.85 7.90
CA LEU A 98 7.00 2.47 7.35
C LEU A 98 6.33 3.63 6.61
N CYS A 99 6.34 4.84 7.19
CA CYS A 99 5.82 6.04 6.53
C CYS A 99 6.61 6.34 5.25
N ALA A 100 7.93 6.16 5.25
CA ALA A 100 8.76 6.42 4.08
C ALA A 100 8.44 5.43 2.94
N VAL A 101 8.22 4.16 3.26
CA VAL A 101 7.78 3.16 2.28
C VAL A 101 6.38 3.49 1.77
N ALA A 102 5.44 3.88 2.64
CA ALA A 102 4.10 4.26 2.24
C ALA A 102 4.11 5.45 1.26
N ASP A 103 4.83 6.52 1.60
CA ASP A 103 5.00 7.70 0.73
C ASP A 103 5.63 7.32 -0.61
N TYR A 104 6.66 6.48 -0.60
CA TYR A 104 7.29 6.01 -1.83
C TYR A 104 6.33 5.21 -2.71
N THR A 105 5.56 4.29 -2.13
CA THR A 105 4.59 3.48 -2.90
C THR A 105 3.47 4.33 -3.49
N HIS A 106 3.01 5.33 -2.74
CA HIS A 106 1.99 6.27 -3.20
C HIS A 106 2.53 7.13 -4.34
N LEU A 107 3.72 7.72 -4.17
CA LEU A 107 4.36 8.54 -5.18
C LEU A 107 4.69 7.76 -6.47
N ALA A 108 5.18 6.53 -6.34
CA ALA A 108 5.49 5.67 -7.49
C ALA A 108 4.23 5.32 -8.29
N ARG A 109 3.10 5.08 -7.60
CA ARG A 109 1.81 4.84 -8.23
C ARG A 109 1.34 6.06 -9.02
N GLU A 110 1.34 7.25 -8.42
CA GLU A 110 0.89 8.45 -9.12
C GLU A 110 1.82 8.84 -10.27
N THR A 111 3.12 8.62 -10.12
CA THR A 111 4.09 8.77 -11.23
C THR A 111 3.75 7.89 -12.43
N ALA A 112 3.43 6.62 -12.19
CA ALA A 112 3.01 5.70 -13.25
C ALA A 112 1.65 6.10 -13.86
N ASN A 113 0.73 6.61 -13.04
CA ASN A 113 -0.58 7.04 -13.50
C ASN A 113 -0.48 8.28 -14.42
N VAL A 114 0.23 9.32 -13.98
CA VAL A 114 0.48 10.55 -14.73
C VAL A 114 1.20 10.27 -16.07
N GLN A 115 2.13 9.31 -16.09
CA GLN A 115 2.80 8.89 -17.33
C GLN A 115 1.87 8.13 -18.29
N THR A 116 1.00 7.27 -17.74
CA THR A 116 -0.01 6.56 -18.53
C THR A 116 -1.02 7.55 -19.10
N ALA A 117 -1.47 8.51 -18.30
CA ALA A 117 -2.42 9.55 -18.66
C ALA A 117 -1.92 10.44 -19.81
N SER A 118 -0.67 10.92 -19.75
CA SER A 118 -0.10 11.73 -20.82
C SER A 118 0.00 10.94 -22.14
N SER A 119 0.44 9.68 -22.06
CA SER A 119 0.59 8.80 -23.23
C SER A 119 -0.74 8.44 -23.86
N GLU A 120 -1.74 8.12 -23.04
CA GLU A 120 -3.07 7.76 -23.49
C GLU A 120 -3.82 8.97 -24.07
N GLY A 121 -3.66 10.16 -23.48
CA GLY A 121 -4.17 11.40 -24.05
C GLY A 121 -3.58 11.72 -25.42
N ALA A 122 -2.26 11.57 -25.58
CA ALA A 122 -1.60 11.80 -26.86
C ALA A 122 -2.05 10.79 -27.94
N ARG A 123 -2.28 9.53 -27.56
CA ARG A 123 -2.84 8.50 -28.46
C ARG A 123 -4.28 8.80 -28.84
N TYR A 124 -5.11 9.17 -27.87
CA TYR A 124 -6.51 9.51 -28.10
C TYR A 124 -6.65 10.73 -29.02
N ALA A 125 -5.84 11.77 -28.81
CA ALA A 125 -5.83 12.96 -29.67
C ALA A 125 -5.43 12.63 -31.12
N ALA A 126 -4.46 11.74 -31.33
CA ALA A 126 -4.05 11.31 -32.65
C ALA A 126 -5.09 10.40 -33.33
N ALA A 127 -5.78 9.55 -32.56
CA ALA A 127 -6.82 8.65 -33.07
C ALA A 127 -8.16 9.37 -33.33
N ASN A 128 -8.40 10.53 -32.72
CA ASN A 128 -9.63 11.31 -32.87
C ASN A 128 -9.33 12.72 -33.41
N PRO A 129 -9.11 12.86 -34.73
CA PRO A 129 -8.69 14.13 -35.32
C PRO A 129 -9.73 15.25 -35.29
N THR A 130 -10.91 15.02 -34.74
CA THR A 130 -11.96 16.05 -34.56
C THR A 130 -12.27 16.34 -33.09
N ALA A 131 -11.65 15.61 -32.14
CA ALA A 131 -11.83 15.86 -30.72
C ALA A 131 -11.25 17.24 -30.33
N SER A 132 -11.98 17.98 -29.49
CA SER A 132 -11.48 19.20 -28.87
C SER A 132 -10.51 18.88 -27.73
N ASP A 133 -9.68 19.85 -27.38
CA ASP A 133 -8.73 19.74 -26.26
C ASP A 133 -9.43 19.40 -24.93
N ASP A 134 -10.62 19.98 -24.70
CA ASP A 134 -11.47 19.65 -23.54
C ASP A 134 -11.96 18.20 -23.55
N ALA A 135 -12.29 17.66 -24.71
CA ALA A 135 -12.73 16.27 -24.84
C ALA A 135 -11.57 15.29 -24.58
N VAL A 136 -10.36 15.62 -25.06
CA VAL A 136 -9.14 14.86 -24.75
C VAL A 136 -8.86 14.90 -23.25
N ALA A 137 -8.93 16.07 -22.62
CA ALA A 137 -8.69 16.23 -21.20
C ALA A 137 -9.74 15.50 -20.34
N ALA A 138 -11.01 15.52 -20.74
CA ALA A 138 -12.08 14.77 -20.07
C ALA A 138 -11.87 13.25 -20.19
N TYR A 139 -11.53 12.76 -21.39
CA TYR A 139 -11.22 11.36 -21.62
C TYR A 139 -10.07 10.88 -20.75
N VAL A 140 -8.97 11.63 -20.68
CA VAL A 140 -7.79 11.27 -19.88
C VAL A 140 -8.13 11.19 -18.39
N ARG A 141 -8.92 12.14 -17.87
CA ARG A 141 -9.35 12.11 -16.46
C ARG A 141 -10.20 10.89 -16.16
N GLU A 142 -11.11 10.52 -17.05
CA GLU A 142 -11.97 9.33 -16.86
C GLU A 142 -11.19 8.02 -17.03
N ALA A 143 -10.38 7.90 -18.09
CA ALA A 143 -9.67 6.68 -18.43
C ALA A 143 -8.56 6.33 -17.43
N CYS A 144 -7.90 7.34 -16.86
CA CYS A 144 -6.81 7.16 -15.89
C CYS A 144 -7.23 7.41 -14.44
N ALA A 145 -8.53 7.67 -14.21
CA ALA A 145 -9.08 7.99 -12.88
C ALA A 145 -8.22 9.00 -12.12
N LEU A 146 -7.85 10.09 -12.80
CA LEU A 146 -7.02 11.15 -12.22
C LEU A 146 -7.75 11.80 -11.04
N GLY A 147 -7.03 12.11 -9.97
CA GLY A 147 -7.58 12.82 -8.81
C GLY A 147 -7.95 14.27 -9.14
N ASP A 148 -8.72 14.91 -8.26
CA ASP A 148 -9.14 16.31 -8.41
C ASP A 148 -7.96 17.30 -8.37
N THR A 149 -6.82 16.88 -7.81
CA THR A 149 -5.57 17.65 -7.77
C THR A 149 -4.79 17.60 -9.09
N ALA A 150 -5.20 16.75 -10.04
CA ALA A 150 -4.53 16.62 -11.32
C ALA A 150 -5.02 17.66 -12.34
N SER A 151 -4.08 18.40 -12.91
CA SER A 151 -4.29 19.29 -14.05
C SER A 151 -3.84 18.64 -15.35
N VAL A 152 -4.68 18.72 -16.37
CA VAL A 152 -4.40 18.23 -17.73
C VAL A 152 -4.39 19.43 -18.66
N THR A 153 -3.30 19.62 -19.38
CA THR A 153 -3.13 20.67 -20.38
C THR A 153 -2.84 20.02 -21.73
N VAL A 154 -3.66 20.35 -22.73
CA VAL A 154 -3.47 19.90 -24.11
C VAL A 154 -3.03 21.11 -24.91
N THR A 155 -1.96 20.97 -25.69
CA THR A 155 -1.44 22.02 -26.54
C THR A 155 -1.22 21.46 -27.92
N SER A 156 -1.72 22.15 -28.93
CA SER A 156 -1.59 21.74 -30.33
C SER A 156 -0.75 22.75 -31.10
N ALA A 157 0.13 22.25 -31.98
CA ALA A 157 1.07 23.06 -32.76
C ALA A 157 1.16 22.54 -34.19
N ASP A 158 1.19 23.44 -35.18
CA ASP A 158 1.28 23.05 -36.59
C ASP A 158 2.52 22.19 -36.87
N ALA A 159 2.32 21.13 -37.64
CA ALA A 159 3.39 20.27 -38.14
C ALA A 159 3.43 20.31 -39.67
N PRO A 160 4.62 20.16 -40.29
CA PRO A 160 4.77 20.27 -41.73
C PRO A 160 3.91 19.22 -42.46
N SER A 161 3.10 19.70 -43.41
CA SER A 161 2.25 18.86 -44.26
C SER A 161 3.09 17.79 -44.99
N LYS A 162 2.52 16.59 -45.16
CA LYS A 162 3.20 15.48 -45.83
C LYS A 162 2.44 15.09 -47.11
N PRO A 163 3.08 15.12 -48.29
CA PRO A 163 2.46 14.64 -49.51
C PRO A 163 2.37 13.12 -49.48
N VAL A 164 1.26 12.58 -50.00
CA VAL A 164 1.04 11.14 -50.12
C VAL A 164 0.41 10.83 -51.47
N THR A 165 0.94 9.80 -52.12
CA THR A 165 0.41 9.30 -53.38
C THR A 165 -0.61 8.21 -53.11
N LEU A 166 -1.87 8.49 -53.41
CA LEU A 166 -2.95 7.50 -53.43
C LEU A 166 -2.91 6.78 -54.78
N LYS A 167 -2.79 5.45 -54.77
CA LYS A 167 -2.87 4.63 -55.98
C LYS A 167 -4.17 3.82 -55.99
N SER A 168 -4.84 3.82 -57.13
CA SER A 168 -6.01 2.98 -57.40
C SER A 168 -5.88 2.41 -58.82
N GLY A 169 -5.43 1.16 -58.92
CA GLY A 169 -5.02 0.57 -60.20
C GLY A 169 -3.86 1.35 -60.82
N ASP A 170 -3.96 1.68 -62.11
CA ASP A 170 -2.94 2.45 -62.85
C ASP A 170 -3.02 3.97 -62.61
N LYS A 171 -4.01 4.44 -61.84
CA LYS A 171 -4.20 5.86 -61.54
C LYS A 171 -3.53 6.21 -60.22
N SER A 172 -2.75 7.28 -60.22
CA SER A 172 -2.21 7.89 -59.00
C SER A 172 -2.69 9.32 -58.82
N VAL A 173 -3.11 9.65 -57.61
CA VAL A 173 -3.49 11.00 -57.19
C VAL A 173 -2.61 11.42 -56.02
N THR A 174 -2.09 12.64 -56.06
CA THR A 174 -1.32 13.21 -54.94
C THR A 174 -2.29 13.91 -54.00
N ALA A 175 -2.33 13.48 -52.74
CA ALA A 175 -3.04 14.15 -51.65
C ALA A 175 -2.03 14.74 -50.66
N ARG A 176 -2.47 15.67 -49.81
CA ARG A 176 -1.68 16.17 -48.68
C ARG A 176 -2.36 15.84 -47.37
N TYR A 177 -1.55 15.51 -46.37
CA TYR A 177 -2.01 15.46 -44.99
C TYR A 177 -1.63 16.78 -44.31
N ALA A 178 -2.64 17.49 -43.80
CA ALA A 178 -2.44 18.50 -42.77
C ALA A 178 -2.03 17.75 -41.49
N ARG A 179 -1.02 18.28 -40.77
CA ARG A 179 -0.47 17.61 -39.59
C ARG A 179 -0.37 18.60 -38.45
N GLU A 180 -0.68 18.13 -37.25
CA GLU A 180 -0.61 18.93 -36.02
C GLU A 180 0.07 18.06 -34.95
N LYS A 181 1.05 18.63 -34.26
CA LYS A 181 1.67 18.02 -33.08
C LYS A 181 0.84 18.38 -31.87
N VAL A 182 0.19 17.38 -31.29
CA VAL A 182 -0.58 17.53 -30.05
C VAL A 182 0.27 17.03 -28.89
N THR A 183 0.43 17.86 -27.87
CA THR A 183 1.16 17.57 -26.63
C THR A 183 0.17 17.55 -25.48
N VAL A 184 0.19 16.47 -24.70
CA VAL A 184 -0.60 16.34 -23.47
C VAL A 184 0.34 16.37 -22.29
N LYS A 185 0.18 17.38 -21.44
CA LYS A 185 0.87 17.55 -20.17
C LYS A 185 -0.10 17.25 -19.03
N VAL A 186 0.31 16.39 -18.11
CA VAL A 186 -0.43 16.06 -16.89
C VAL A 186 0.46 16.42 -15.70
N VAL A 187 -0.10 17.18 -14.75
CA VAL A 187 0.58 17.58 -13.50
C VAL A 187 -0.32 17.26 -12.34
N GLU A 188 0.19 16.58 -11.32
CA GLU A 188 -0.56 16.17 -10.14
C GLU A 188 0.26 16.45 -8.88
N ASP A 189 -0.40 17.08 -7.90
CA ASP A 189 0.17 17.28 -6.57
C ASP A 189 -0.21 16.10 -5.67
N VAL A 190 0.82 15.39 -5.19
CA VAL A 190 0.69 14.17 -4.41
C VAL A 190 1.01 14.47 -2.95
N SER A 191 0.02 14.32 -2.08
CA SER A 191 0.23 14.49 -0.64
C SER A 191 1.16 13.41 -0.07
N CYS A 192 2.07 13.82 0.80
CA CYS A 192 3.00 12.94 1.51
C CYS A 192 2.69 12.95 3.01
N ILE A 193 2.88 11.81 3.68
CA ILE A 193 2.80 11.68 5.14
C ILE A 193 3.94 12.50 5.77
N PHE A 194 5.14 12.45 5.18
CA PHE A 194 6.24 13.32 5.60
C PHE A 194 6.07 14.75 5.06
N PRO A 195 6.23 15.78 5.92
CA PRO A 195 6.23 17.17 5.47
C PRO A 195 7.56 17.50 4.80
N LEU A 196 7.75 17.01 3.56
CA LEU A 196 9.01 17.09 2.82
C LEU A 196 9.53 18.52 2.69
N LYS A 197 8.63 19.49 2.49
CA LYS A 197 8.98 20.92 2.42
C LYS A 197 9.55 21.44 3.74
N SER A 198 8.91 21.12 4.86
CA SER A 198 9.40 21.50 6.21
C SER A 198 10.75 20.87 6.55
N LEU A 199 11.06 19.71 5.94
CA LEU A 199 12.35 19.04 6.05
C LEU A 199 13.42 19.57 5.07
N GLY A 200 13.08 20.59 4.27
CA GLY A 200 14.01 21.22 3.33
C GLY A 200 14.29 20.41 2.06
N VAL A 201 13.44 19.43 1.73
CA VAL A 201 13.57 18.65 0.49
C VAL A 201 13.29 19.57 -0.69
N LYS A 202 14.31 19.74 -1.56
CA LYS A 202 14.19 20.55 -2.77
C LYS A 202 13.17 19.91 -3.73
N GLY A 203 12.24 20.72 -4.22
CA GLY A 203 11.19 20.27 -5.14
C GLY A 203 9.87 19.86 -4.47
N ALA A 204 9.83 19.80 -3.13
CA ALA A 204 8.57 19.62 -2.41
C ALA A 204 7.73 20.91 -2.44
N THR A 205 6.43 20.77 -2.69
CA THR A 205 5.42 21.84 -2.65
C THR A 205 4.81 21.92 -1.24
N ASP A 206 3.97 22.93 -0.99
CA ASP A 206 3.19 23.00 0.26
C ASP A 206 2.24 21.81 0.41
N ASP A 207 1.73 21.32 -0.72
CA ASP A 207 0.75 20.25 -0.80
C ASP A 207 1.38 18.84 -0.87
N GLY A 208 2.71 18.75 -0.97
CA GLY A 208 3.48 17.50 -0.97
C GLY A 208 4.55 17.45 -2.06
N TRP A 209 4.40 16.54 -3.01
CA TRP A 209 5.32 16.35 -4.13
C TRP A 209 4.59 16.49 -5.47
N GLN A 210 5.11 17.32 -6.37
CA GLN A 210 4.52 17.51 -7.68
C GLN A 210 5.09 16.51 -8.69
N VAL A 211 4.22 15.75 -9.33
CA VAL A 211 4.54 14.82 -10.41
C VAL A 211 4.07 15.41 -11.72
N HIS A 212 4.88 15.32 -12.77
CA HIS A 212 4.48 15.76 -14.10
C HIS A 212 4.95 14.80 -15.19
N SER A 213 4.13 14.65 -16.23
CA SER A 213 4.50 13.93 -17.46
C SER A 213 3.97 14.67 -18.67
N GLU A 214 4.73 14.61 -19.76
CA GLU A 214 4.38 15.22 -21.03
C GLU A 214 4.61 14.20 -22.14
N THR A 215 3.60 14.00 -22.99
CA THR A 215 3.72 13.14 -24.18
C THR A 215 3.15 13.85 -25.39
N SER A 216 3.84 13.76 -26.53
CA SER A 216 3.39 14.33 -27.80
C SER A 216 3.04 13.24 -28.81
N SER A 217 2.05 13.51 -29.65
CA SER A 217 1.69 12.68 -30.81
C SER A 217 1.35 13.55 -32.03
N ILE A 218 1.33 12.94 -33.22
CA ILE A 218 0.98 13.62 -34.46
C ILE A 218 -0.45 13.27 -34.85
N ARG A 219 -1.30 14.30 -34.91
CA ARG A 219 -2.61 14.29 -35.55
C ARG A 219 -2.44 14.55 -37.04
N SER A 220 -3.20 13.87 -37.89
CA SER A 220 -3.13 14.07 -39.35
C SER A 220 -4.51 13.97 -39.97
N GLU A 221 -4.86 14.91 -40.84
CA GLU A 221 -6.11 14.95 -41.59
C GLU A 221 -5.82 15.03 -43.09
N ILE A 222 -6.61 14.30 -43.89
CA ILE A 222 -6.47 14.31 -45.36
C ILE A 222 -7.13 15.58 -45.88
N GLU A 223 -6.34 16.46 -46.49
CA GLU A 223 -6.89 17.51 -47.33
C GLU A 223 -7.38 16.89 -48.64
N ARG A 224 -8.70 16.96 -48.88
CA ARG A 224 -9.24 16.71 -50.22
C ARG A 224 -9.00 17.95 -51.07
N SER A 225 -8.11 17.82 -52.04
CA SER A 225 -7.99 18.77 -53.16
C SER A 225 -9.12 18.58 -54.17
#